data_AF-A0A3N8K465-F1
#
_entry.id   AF-A0A3N8K465-F1
#
_cell.length_a   1.000
_cell.length_b   1.000
_cell.length_c   1.000
_cell.angle_alpha   90.00
_cell.angle_beta   90.00
_cell.angle_gamma   90.00
#
_symmetry.space_group_name_H-M   'P 1'
#
loop_
_entity.id
_entity.type
_entity.pdbx_description
1 polymer ?
#
loop_
_entity_poly.entity_id
_entity_poly.type
_entity_poly.pdbx_seq_one_letter_code
_entity_poly.pdbx_strand_id
1 'polypeptide(L)'
;MKAHQADATLNQVDRAFYYAIRLVAKMEESSAPDGLIYVPEVVVWAVERLKPGLIVPLRDNGELDDLINLLRLYGSLRPVAESIRLRTFFAACEECGILGEDSGYLTPEDMLYALRSGDWACDDLAARDSIERALVRVMQRSGDTDSSSQTHSIVRNWLSEARQRNALTAPDLHASDALDPQLSPVLSEALNHARHELTLCDSGSDSQFWSRIYTSVLGDWLQTDMPEVAREILETELVSEYFGSLWAYVCQMRRVERVWNGLSYPLRTLLLRARDEDAADRLIAQVVRAHGMDESEVSAWTTRIWNMVKRRGLYEGPNFNEPHLSNESNAVIDSIRRDSNSFSTCYVIDSDELPSNLRGLTDERRTLVVRLPEPWLQVENALASETALECFFSTHAGTGHVRLELAVSRAFWCDYHHLWPIMFGFRRSVPVLYVFDKKNIFVSHRFDHFTALHQVAQTPHKHRLSITIDDGEWKQDVFASRLPIELPNGTRIKPSLLTSLLDRTTHIDRCGLREAYLKKNPDAALSPEERRIRSRLGSSEQVQTN
;
A
#
# COMPACT_ATOMS: atom_id res chain seq x y z
N MET A 1 41.87 4.11 -2.98
CA MET A 1 42.79 4.21 -4.15
C MET A 1 42.74 3.00 -5.09
N LYS A 2 42.73 1.74 -4.63
CA LYS A 2 42.70 0.55 -5.52
C LYS A 2 41.46 0.45 -6.43
N ALA A 3 40.28 0.89 -5.96
CA ALA A 3 39.05 0.82 -6.74
C ALA A 3 39.03 1.75 -7.97
N HIS A 4 39.72 2.89 -7.95
CA HIS A 4 39.79 3.81 -9.10
C HIS A 4 40.77 3.34 -10.18
N GLN A 5 41.79 2.54 -9.85
CA GLN A 5 42.71 1.97 -10.84
C GLN A 5 42.09 0.82 -11.64
N ALA A 6 41.16 0.06 -11.07
CA ALA A 6 40.47 -1.02 -11.77
C ALA A 6 39.39 -0.53 -12.78
N ASP A 7 38.88 0.70 -12.62
CA ASP A 7 37.92 1.29 -13.56
C ASP A 7 38.60 1.84 -14.84
N ALA A 8 39.93 2.04 -14.82
CA ALA A 8 40.67 2.59 -15.96
C ALA A 8 40.95 1.56 -17.08
N THR A 9 40.68 0.27 -16.84
CA THR A 9 40.96 -0.81 -17.80
C THR A 9 39.76 -1.25 -18.65
N LEU A 10 38.56 -0.72 -18.38
CA LEU A 10 37.38 -1.00 -19.20
C LEU A 10 37.32 -0.01 -20.37
N ASN A 11 36.89 -0.50 -21.53
CA ASN A 11 36.43 0.39 -22.59
C ASN A 11 35.17 1.17 -22.13
N GLN A 12 34.76 2.19 -22.88
CA GLN A 12 33.66 3.06 -22.46
C GLN A 12 32.33 2.29 -22.36
N VAL A 13 32.07 1.38 -23.30
CA VAL A 13 30.86 0.53 -23.34
C VAL A 13 30.77 -0.37 -22.10
N ASP A 14 31.81 -1.14 -21.79
CA ASP A 14 31.88 -2.03 -20.62
C ASP A 14 31.71 -1.26 -19.31
N ARG A 15 32.24 -0.03 -19.25
CA ARG A 15 32.09 0.84 -18.09
C ARG A 15 30.64 1.29 -17.93
N ALA A 16 29.98 1.74 -18.99
CA ALA A 16 28.57 2.11 -18.95
C ALA A 16 27.68 0.91 -18.62
N PHE A 17 27.99 -0.25 -19.21
CA PHE A 17 27.30 -1.51 -19.00
C PHE A 17 27.41 -2.00 -17.55
N TYR A 18 28.58 -1.92 -16.93
CA TYR A 18 28.76 -2.18 -15.49
C TYR A 18 27.83 -1.32 -14.62
N TYR A 19 27.70 -0.03 -14.92
CA TYR A 19 26.78 0.84 -14.18
C TYR A 19 25.31 0.50 -14.44
N ALA A 20 24.98 0.09 -15.67
CA ALA A 20 23.65 -0.39 -16.02
C ALA A 20 23.27 -1.64 -15.22
N ILE A 21 24.14 -2.65 -15.12
CA ILE A 21 23.88 -3.85 -14.30
C ILE A 21 23.66 -3.49 -12.83
N ARG A 22 24.47 -2.58 -12.27
CA ARG A 22 24.27 -2.12 -10.89
C ARG A 22 22.93 -1.43 -10.67
N LEU A 23 22.50 -0.64 -11.65
CA LEU A 23 21.18 -0.01 -11.59
C LEU A 23 20.09 -1.08 -11.65
N VAL A 24 20.19 -2.02 -12.60
CA VAL A 24 19.22 -3.11 -12.75
C VAL A 24 19.11 -3.94 -11.47
N ALA A 25 20.22 -4.29 -10.82
CA ALA A 25 20.20 -4.99 -9.53
C ALA A 25 19.41 -4.21 -8.45
N LYS A 26 19.57 -2.88 -8.38
CA LYS A 26 18.76 -2.05 -7.48
C LYS A 26 17.29 -1.95 -7.90
N MET A 27 17.02 -2.02 -9.20
CA MET A 27 15.66 -2.04 -9.72
C MET A 27 14.97 -3.35 -9.32
N GLU A 28 15.68 -4.49 -9.40
CA GLU A 28 15.23 -5.80 -8.92
C GLU A 28 14.89 -5.78 -7.43
N GLU A 29 15.84 -5.36 -6.59
CA GLU A 29 15.69 -5.30 -5.12
C GLU A 29 14.50 -4.44 -4.67
N SER A 30 14.09 -3.46 -5.48
CA SER A 30 12.98 -2.54 -5.14
C SER A 30 11.69 -2.81 -5.91
N SER A 31 11.67 -3.86 -6.73
CA SER A 31 10.46 -4.36 -7.39
C SER A 31 9.80 -5.42 -6.49
N ALA A 32 8.49 -5.65 -6.70
CA ALA A 32 7.85 -6.83 -6.13
C ALA A 32 8.45 -8.11 -6.75
N PRO A 33 8.33 -9.28 -6.10
CA PRO A 33 8.66 -10.57 -6.71
C PRO A 33 8.10 -10.71 -8.13
N ASP A 34 8.92 -11.18 -9.07
CA ASP A 34 8.62 -11.30 -10.51
C ASP A 34 8.26 -9.96 -11.19
N GLY A 35 8.64 -8.84 -10.58
CA GLY A 35 8.06 -7.53 -10.89
C GLY A 35 8.78 -6.72 -11.95
N LEU A 36 10.10 -6.84 -12.10
CA LEU A 36 10.87 -5.91 -12.95
C LEU A 36 10.54 -6.08 -14.43
N ILE A 37 10.05 -5.00 -15.07
CA ILE A 37 9.86 -4.94 -16.52
C ILE A 37 11.14 -4.38 -17.14
N TYR A 38 11.95 -5.27 -17.68
CA TYR A 38 13.26 -4.94 -18.22
C TYR A 38 13.18 -4.38 -19.64
N VAL A 39 13.58 -3.12 -19.83
CA VAL A 39 13.69 -2.47 -21.13
C VAL A 39 15.07 -1.82 -21.28
N PRO A 40 15.95 -2.30 -22.18
CA PRO A 40 17.32 -1.77 -22.37
C PRO A 40 17.39 -0.26 -22.53
N GLU A 41 16.52 0.32 -23.36
CA GLU A 41 16.48 1.75 -23.68
C GLU A 41 16.14 2.59 -22.44
N VAL A 42 15.26 2.08 -21.58
CA VAL A 42 14.89 2.71 -20.30
C VAL A 42 16.06 2.66 -19.31
N VAL A 43 16.81 1.56 -19.28
CA VAL A 43 18.02 1.43 -18.46
C VAL A 43 19.10 2.42 -18.93
N VAL A 44 19.34 2.53 -20.23
CA VAL A 44 20.27 3.51 -20.81
C VAL A 44 19.86 4.93 -20.44
N TRP A 45 18.58 5.28 -20.59
CA TRP A 45 18.07 6.58 -20.18
C TRP A 45 18.32 6.85 -18.69
N ALA A 46 18.05 5.87 -17.83
CA ALA A 46 18.23 6.04 -16.40
C ALA A 46 19.72 6.22 -16.03
N VAL A 47 20.63 5.48 -16.69
CA VAL A 47 22.08 5.69 -16.54
C VAL A 47 22.51 7.06 -17.05
N GLU A 48 21.96 7.55 -18.17
CA GLU A 48 22.25 8.89 -18.67
C GLU A 48 21.85 9.98 -17.66
N ARG A 49 20.70 9.83 -17.01
CA ARG A 49 20.23 10.78 -15.99
C ARG A 49 21.09 10.75 -14.73
N LEU A 50 21.57 9.57 -14.32
CA LEU A 50 22.39 9.41 -13.11
C LEU A 50 23.86 9.76 -13.36
N LYS A 51 24.39 9.44 -14.54
CA LYS A 51 25.80 9.55 -14.93
C LYS A 51 25.93 9.93 -16.41
N PRO A 52 25.62 11.17 -16.79
CA PRO A 52 25.59 11.59 -18.20
C PRO A 52 26.94 11.40 -18.90
N GLY A 53 28.06 11.58 -18.19
CA GLY A 53 29.41 11.37 -18.71
C GLY A 53 29.74 9.93 -19.12
N LEU A 54 28.84 8.96 -18.92
CA LEU A 54 28.98 7.59 -19.44
C LEU A 54 28.20 7.36 -20.74
N ILE A 55 27.07 8.06 -20.95
CA ILE A 55 26.17 7.79 -22.08
C ILE A 55 26.35 8.80 -23.20
N VAL A 56 26.57 10.09 -22.87
CA VAL A 56 26.77 11.15 -23.88
C VAL A 56 27.96 10.82 -24.81
N PRO A 57 29.14 10.41 -24.30
CA PRO A 57 30.26 10.05 -25.18
C PRO A 57 29.96 8.85 -26.09
N LEU A 58 29.25 7.83 -25.59
CA LEU A 58 28.87 6.67 -26.40
C LEU A 58 27.93 7.07 -27.54
N ARG A 59 27.00 7.99 -27.29
CA ARG A 59 26.13 8.55 -28.32
C ARG A 59 26.93 9.33 -29.36
N ASP A 60 27.84 10.20 -28.91
CA ASP A 60 28.65 11.04 -29.80
C ASP A 60 29.61 10.21 -30.67
N ASN A 61 30.08 9.07 -30.15
CA ASN A 61 30.97 8.14 -30.85
C ASN A 61 30.24 7.07 -31.68
N GLY A 62 28.90 6.99 -31.63
CA GLY A 62 28.12 5.95 -32.31
C GLY A 62 28.17 4.56 -31.68
N GLU A 63 28.62 4.45 -30.42
CA GLU A 63 28.78 3.19 -29.66
C GLU A 63 27.56 2.88 -28.76
N LEU A 64 26.50 3.70 -28.81
CA LEU A 64 25.32 3.52 -27.96
C LEU A 64 24.55 2.23 -28.29
N ASP A 65 24.48 1.87 -29.57
CA ASP A 65 23.79 0.65 -30.00
C ASP A 65 24.50 -0.61 -29.49
N ASP A 66 25.83 -0.58 -29.36
CA ASP A 66 26.60 -1.68 -28.77
C ASP A 66 26.23 -1.90 -27.30
N LEU A 67 26.10 -0.81 -26.52
CA LEU A 67 25.62 -0.88 -25.15
C LEU A 67 24.19 -1.43 -25.06
N ILE A 68 23.29 -0.98 -25.94
CA ILE A 68 21.90 -1.47 -25.97
C ILE A 68 21.87 -2.96 -26.34
N ASN A 69 22.69 -3.40 -27.29
CA ASN A 69 22.79 -4.81 -27.68
C ASN A 69 23.34 -5.68 -26.55
N LEU A 70 24.35 -5.22 -25.80
CA LEU A 70 24.82 -5.91 -24.60
C LEU A 70 23.73 -6.02 -23.54
N LEU A 71 22.93 -4.97 -23.34
CA LEU A 71 21.78 -4.99 -22.43
C LEU A 71 20.68 -5.95 -22.92
N ARG A 72 20.42 -6.05 -24.23
CA ARG A 72 19.49 -7.05 -24.78
C ARG A 72 19.95 -8.48 -24.51
N LEU A 73 21.24 -8.76 -24.69
CA LEU A 73 21.83 -10.07 -24.38
C LEU A 73 21.80 -10.37 -22.89
N TYR A 74 22.10 -9.39 -22.04
CA TYR A 74 21.90 -9.53 -20.59
C TYR A 74 20.42 -9.78 -20.24
N GLY A 75 19.50 -9.11 -20.94
CA GLY A 75 18.07 -9.31 -20.83
C GLY A 75 17.64 -10.75 -21.13
N SER A 76 18.21 -11.37 -22.17
CA SER A 76 17.90 -12.76 -22.54
C SER A 76 18.46 -13.81 -21.58
N LEU A 77 19.46 -13.45 -20.78
CA LEU A 77 19.98 -14.29 -19.69
C LEU A 77 19.03 -14.33 -18.48
N ARG A 78 18.21 -13.29 -18.26
CA ARG A 78 17.36 -13.17 -17.05
C ARG A 78 16.36 -14.32 -16.89
N PRO A 79 15.57 -14.74 -17.91
CA PRO A 79 14.63 -15.85 -17.74
C PRO A 79 15.32 -17.18 -17.41
N VAL A 80 16.55 -17.38 -17.92
CA VAL A 80 17.36 -18.56 -17.59
C VAL A 80 17.78 -18.52 -16.12
N ALA A 81 18.27 -17.37 -15.66
CA ALA A 81 18.65 -17.17 -14.26
C ALA A 81 17.47 -17.36 -13.30
N GLU A 82 16.31 -16.82 -13.65
CA GLU A 82 15.09 -16.94 -12.86
C GLU A 82 14.62 -18.39 -12.77
N SER A 83 14.61 -19.12 -13.88
CA SER A 83 14.27 -20.54 -13.91
C SER A 83 15.19 -21.38 -13.03
N ILE A 84 16.50 -21.11 -13.07
CA ILE A 84 17.49 -21.82 -12.27
C ILE A 84 17.32 -21.47 -10.78
N ARG A 85 17.18 -20.18 -10.45
CA ARG A 85 16.97 -19.68 -9.09
C ARG A 85 15.75 -20.33 -8.44
N LEU A 86 14.60 -20.29 -9.11
CA LEU A 86 13.36 -20.90 -8.62
C LEU A 86 13.50 -22.40 -8.40
N ARG A 87 14.12 -23.11 -9.34
CA ARG A 87 14.37 -24.56 -9.22
C ARG A 87 15.23 -24.89 -8.01
N THR A 88 16.32 -24.15 -7.81
CA THR A 88 17.20 -24.30 -6.65
C THR A 88 16.48 -23.98 -5.35
N PHE A 89 15.68 -22.90 -5.32
CA PHE A 89 14.87 -22.52 -4.16
C PHE A 89 13.87 -23.62 -3.77
N PHE A 90 13.09 -24.13 -4.72
CA PHE A 90 12.11 -25.19 -4.45
C PHE A 90 12.77 -26.51 -4.05
N ALA A 91 13.90 -26.88 -4.67
CA ALA A 91 14.66 -28.05 -4.28
C ALA A 91 15.17 -27.94 -2.84
N ALA A 92 15.67 -26.77 -2.43
CA ALA A 92 16.11 -26.52 -1.06
C ALA A 92 14.94 -26.56 -0.06
N CYS A 93 13.77 -26.02 -0.42
CA CYS A 93 12.56 -26.11 0.42
C CYS A 93 12.11 -27.57 0.61
N GLU A 94 12.17 -28.38 -0.45
CA GLU A 94 11.83 -29.80 -0.41
C GLU A 94 12.81 -30.58 0.48
N GLU A 95 14.12 -30.34 0.33
CA GLU A 95 15.16 -30.99 1.13
C GLU A 95 15.06 -30.62 2.63
N CYS A 96 14.74 -29.37 2.93
CA CYS A 96 14.65 -28.87 4.32
C CYS A 96 13.28 -29.14 4.97
N GLY A 97 12.25 -29.49 4.19
CA GLY A 97 10.88 -29.63 4.68
C GLY A 97 10.26 -28.34 5.22
N ILE A 98 10.83 -27.17 4.88
CA ILE A 98 10.39 -25.85 5.32
C ILE A 98 10.17 -24.99 4.08
N LEU A 99 9.00 -24.35 3.98
CA LEU A 99 8.75 -23.31 2.99
C LEU A 99 9.54 -22.06 3.41
N GLY A 100 10.70 -21.84 2.80
CA GLY A 100 11.43 -20.59 2.93
C GLY A 100 10.65 -19.42 2.32
N GLU A 101 10.98 -18.19 2.70
CA GLU A 101 10.50 -17.00 1.99
C GLU A 101 11.42 -16.74 0.80
N ASP A 102 10.87 -16.79 -0.41
CA ASP A 102 11.58 -16.36 -1.61
C ASP A 102 11.61 -14.82 -1.64
N SER A 103 12.81 -14.25 -1.69
CA SER A 103 13.00 -12.82 -1.94
C SER A 103 12.42 -12.37 -3.29
N GLY A 104 12.33 -13.30 -4.25
CA GLY A 104 11.58 -13.11 -5.49
C GLY A 104 12.26 -12.24 -6.55
N TYR A 105 13.49 -11.79 -6.32
CA TYR A 105 14.25 -10.95 -7.26
C TYR A 105 15.55 -11.62 -7.70
N LEU A 106 16.07 -11.20 -8.87
CA LEU A 106 17.33 -11.71 -9.41
C LEU A 106 18.52 -10.95 -8.86
N THR A 107 19.49 -11.67 -8.29
CA THR A 107 20.78 -11.11 -7.87
C THR A 107 21.82 -11.18 -8.98
N PRO A 108 22.88 -10.36 -8.95
CA PRO A 108 24.05 -10.54 -9.82
C PRO A 108 24.67 -11.94 -9.70
N GLU A 109 24.62 -12.56 -8.53
CA GLU A 109 25.04 -13.93 -8.26
C GLU A 109 24.24 -14.95 -9.07
N ASP A 110 22.91 -14.84 -9.07
CA ASP A 110 22.01 -15.71 -9.84
C ASP A 110 22.30 -15.60 -11.33
N MET A 111 22.48 -14.37 -11.82
CA MET A 111 22.82 -14.09 -13.22
C MET A 111 24.17 -14.70 -13.61
N LEU A 112 25.18 -14.59 -12.75
CA LEU A 112 26.51 -15.17 -13.00
C LEU A 112 26.47 -16.70 -12.97
N TYR A 113 25.70 -17.27 -12.05
CA TYR A 113 25.50 -18.71 -11.98
C TYR A 113 24.84 -19.25 -13.25
N ALA A 114 23.78 -18.59 -13.72
CA ALA A 114 23.09 -18.95 -14.95
C ALA A 114 23.96 -18.81 -16.21
N LEU A 115 24.79 -17.76 -16.26
CA LEU A 115 25.78 -17.62 -17.33
C LEU A 115 26.72 -18.83 -17.35
N ARG A 116 27.20 -19.27 -16.18
CA ARG A 116 28.16 -20.36 -16.04
C ARG A 116 27.57 -21.76 -16.15
N SER A 117 26.26 -21.94 -15.96
CA SER A 117 25.63 -23.27 -16.08
C SER A 117 25.70 -23.82 -17.51
N GLY A 118 25.79 -22.94 -18.51
CA GLY A 118 25.79 -23.29 -19.92
C GLY A 118 24.38 -23.40 -20.52
N ASP A 119 23.33 -23.18 -19.73
CA ASP A 119 21.93 -23.25 -20.19
C ASP A 119 21.54 -22.05 -21.07
N TRP A 120 22.25 -20.93 -20.95
CA TRP A 120 22.03 -19.75 -21.77
C TRP A 120 22.77 -19.85 -23.11
N ALA A 121 21.98 -19.97 -24.20
CA ALA A 121 22.48 -19.96 -25.56
C ALA A 121 22.80 -18.52 -26.01
N CYS A 122 24.09 -18.19 -26.06
CA CYS A 122 24.59 -16.92 -26.58
C CYS A 122 25.74 -17.19 -27.54
N ASP A 123 25.53 -16.88 -28.83
CA ASP A 123 26.52 -17.08 -29.88
C ASP A 123 27.62 -15.99 -29.88
N ASP A 124 27.37 -14.87 -29.21
CA ASP A 124 28.33 -13.77 -29.06
C ASP A 124 29.20 -13.98 -27.81
N LEU A 125 30.35 -14.63 -28.01
CA LEU A 125 31.33 -14.89 -26.96
C LEU A 125 31.92 -13.60 -26.37
N ALA A 126 32.08 -12.54 -27.17
CA ALA A 126 32.64 -11.29 -26.68
C ALA A 126 31.65 -10.56 -25.75
N ALA A 127 30.36 -10.58 -26.09
CA ALA A 127 29.31 -10.08 -25.22
C ALA A 127 29.19 -10.90 -23.94
N ARG A 128 29.24 -12.23 -24.04
CA ARG A 128 29.22 -13.15 -22.89
C ARG A 128 30.36 -12.85 -21.91
N ASP A 129 31.58 -12.69 -22.40
CA ASP A 129 32.75 -12.33 -21.57
C ASP A 129 32.57 -10.97 -20.91
N SER A 130 31.99 -10.00 -21.64
CA SER A 130 31.73 -8.66 -21.13
C SER A 130 30.68 -8.68 -20.02
N ILE A 131 29.63 -9.49 -20.17
CA ILE A 131 28.61 -9.76 -19.15
C ILE A 131 29.20 -10.39 -17.90
N GLU A 132 30.01 -11.44 -18.06
CA GLU A 132 30.67 -12.10 -16.94
C GLU A 132 31.60 -11.12 -16.18
N ARG A 133 32.45 -10.38 -16.90
CA ARG A 133 33.34 -9.38 -16.29
C ARG A 133 32.57 -8.32 -15.50
N ALA A 134 31.47 -7.83 -16.05
CA ALA A 134 30.65 -6.81 -15.39
C ALA A 134 29.98 -7.37 -14.12
N LEU A 135 29.38 -8.57 -14.19
CA LEU A 135 28.76 -9.25 -13.04
C LEU A 135 29.75 -9.47 -11.89
N VAL A 136 30.93 -10.05 -12.19
CA VAL A 136 31.98 -10.27 -11.19
C VAL A 136 32.40 -8.96 -10.51
N ARG A 137 32.52 -7.87 -11.27
CA ARG A 137 32.86 -6.54 -10.72
C ARG A 137 31.75 -5.95 -9.86
N VAL A 138 30.48 -6.19 -10.19
CA VAL A 138 29.35 -5.75 -9.36
C VAL A 138 29.42 -6.45 -8.00
N MET A 139 29.55 -7.77 -8.00
CA MET A 139 29.64 -8.58 -6.78
C MET A 139 30.81 -8.17 -5.88
N GLN A 140 32.00 -7.94 -6.45
CA GLN A 140 33.18 -7.53 -5.70
C GLN A 140 33.04 -6.17 -5.00
N ARG A 141 32.15 -5.29 -5.46
CA ARG A 141 31.92 -3.95 -4.89
C ARG A 141 30.68 -3.87 -3.99
N SER A 142 29.81 -4.88 -4.00
CA SER A 142 28.64 -4.91 -3.12
C SER A 142 29.00 -5.09 -1.63
N GLY A 143 30.22 -5.53 -1.30
CA GLY A 143 30.70 -5.69 0.07
C GLY A 143 31.17 -4.41 0.81
N ASP A 144 31.25 -3.26 0.13
CA ASP A 144 31.80 -1.99 0.66
C ASP A 144 30.71 -0.94 1.01
N THR A 145 29.51 -1.36 1.44
CA THR A 145 28.30 -0.52 1.50
C THR A 145 28.24 0.47 2.67
N ASP A 146 29.00 1.57 2.57
CA ASP A 146 28.83 2.83 3.34
C ASP A 146 28.10 3.93 2.52
N SER A 147 27.62 3.62 1.31
CA SER A 147 27.09 4.59 0.33
C SER A 147 25.56 4.65 0.20
N SER A 148 24.82 3.80 0.93
CA SER A 148 23.34 3.80 0.94
C SER A 148 22.79 5.07 1.62
N SER A 149 23.40 5.49 2.74
CA SER A 149 23.04 6.66 3.53
C SER A 149 23.11 7.98 2.74
N GLN A 150 24.13 8.15 1.91
CA GLN A 150 24.30 9.35 1.08
C GLN A 150 23.31 9.40 -0.09
N THR A 151 22.93 8.23 -0.64
CA THR A 151 21.92 8.15 -1.71
C THR A 151 20.54 8.49 -1.16
N HIS A 152 20.20 8.04 0.05
CA HIS A 152 18.90 8.34 0.68
C HIS A 152 18.71 9.83 1.04
N SER A 153 19.75 10.52 1.54
CA SER A 153 19.62 11.96 1.87
C SER A 153 19.47 12.83 0.62
N ILE A 154 20.19 12.50 -0.45
CA ILE A 154 20.10 13.15 -1.75
C ILE A 154 18.71 12.93 -2.38
N VAL A 155 18.18 11.70 -2.31
CA VAL A 155 16.84 11.38 -2.81
C VAL A 155 15.74 12.11 -2.05
N ARG A 156 15.86 12.24 -0.72
CA ARG A 156 14.89 12.99 0.10
C ARG A 156 14.83 14.48 -0.30
N ASN A 157 15.97 15.13 -0.51
CA ASN A 157 16.01 16.52 -0.96
C ASN A 157 15.45 16.70 -2.38
N TRP A 158 15.69 15.74 -3.28
CA TRP A 158 15.16 15.78 -4.65
C TRP A 158 13.64 15.61 -4.73
N LEU A 159 13.06 14.77 -3.88
CA LEU A 159 11.61 14.60 -3.81
C LEU A 159 10.92 15.91 -3.40
N SER A 160 11.53 16.70 -2.50
CA SER A 160 11.02 18.02 -2.12
C SER A 160 10.96 19.01 -3.30
N GLU A 161 11.98 19.05 -4.16
CA GLU A 161 12.00 19.92 -5.35
C GLU A 161 11.03 19.49 -6.47
N ALA A 162 10.82 18.18 -6.64
CA ALA A 162 9.84 17.66 -7.59
C ALA A 162 8.40 17.98 -7.16
N ARG A 163 8.14 17.95 -5.84
CA ARG A 163 6.85 18.33 -5.24
C ARG A 163 6.45 19.77 -5.53
N GLN A 164 7.35 20.72 -5.32
CA GLN A 164 7.06 22.14 -5.58
C GLN A 164 6.67 22.40 -7.04
N ARG A 165 7.22 21.63 -7.99
CA ARG A 165 6.90 21.77 -9.42
C ARG A 165 5.56 21.13 -9.79
N ASN A 166 5.27 19.94 -9.28
CA ASN A 166 4.10 19.16 -9.69
C ASN A 166 2.82 19.50 -8.90
N ALA A 167 2.93 20.15 -7.73
CA ALA A 167 1.78 20.64 -6.97
C ALA A 167 0.99 21.74 -7.72
N LEU A 168 1.61 22.39 -8.70
CA LEU A 168 1.01 23.48 -9.48
C LEU A 168 0.22 23.01 -10.72
N THR A 169 0.29 21.72 -11.06
CA THR A 169 -0.26 21.20 -12.32
C THR A 169 -1.25 20.06 -12.15
N ALA A 170 -1.68 19.70 -10.94
CA ALA A 170 -2.56 18.54 -10.69
C ALA A 170 -3.81 18.59 -11.60
N PRO A 171 -3.82 17.87 -12.73
CA PRO A 171 -5.01 17.77 -13.56
C PRO A 171 -6.02 16.94 -12.76
N ASP A 172 -7.23 16.83 -13.28
CA ASP A 172 -8.25 15.93 -12.75
C ASP A 172 -7.75 14.47 -12.83
N LEU A 173 -6.96 14.04 -11.83
CA LEU A 173 -6.32 12.70 -11.74
C LEU A 173 -7.34 11.56 -11.67
N HIS A 174 -8.63 11.92 -11.62
CA HIS A 174 -9.78 11.04 -11.48
C HIS A 174 -10.66 11.04 -12.73
N ALA A 175 -10.31 11.80 -13.78
CA ALA A 175 -11.10 11.90 -14.99
C ALA A 175 -11.23 10.56 -15.71
N SER A 176 -12.37 10.37 -16.38
CA SER A 176 -12.60 9.24 -17.27
C SER A 176 -11.60 9.25 -18.43
N ASP A 177 -11.14 8.07 -18.84
CA ASP A 177 -10.27 7.89 -19.99
C ASP A 177 -10.79 6.86 -21.00
N ALA A 178 -10.03 6.63 -22.07
CA ALA A 178 -10.42 5.79 -23.19
C ALA A 178 -10.59 4.29 -22.83
N LEU A 179 -10.13 3.84 -21.66
CA LEU A 179 -10.33 2.45 -21.21
C LEU A 179 -11.66 2.25 -20.47
N ASP A 180 -12.41 3.34 -20.26
CA ASP A 180 -13.65 3.30 -19.52
C ASP A 180 -14.83 2.94 -20.43
N PRO A 181 -15.76 2.09 -19.94
CA PRO A 181 -16.97 1.81 -20.68
C PRO A 181 -17.82 3.08 -20.84
N GLN A 182 -18.58 3.16 -21.93
CA GLN A 182 -19.62 4.18 -22.07
C GLN A 182 -20.76 3.82 -21.12
N LEU A 183 -20.92 4.62 -20.07
CA LEU A 183 -21.93 4.41 -19.01
C LEU A 183 -23.03 5.46 -19.10
N SER A 184 -24.19 5.14 -18.51
CA SER A 184 -25.23 6.15 -18.26
C SER A 184 -24.69 7.26 -17.33
N PRO A 185 -25.28 8.48 -17.36
CA PRO A 185 -24.81 9.59 -16.53
C PRO A 185 -24.73 9.24 -15.04
N VAL A 186 -25.76 8.59 -14.48
CA VAL A 186 -25.80 8.18 -13.07
C VAL A 186 -24.69 7.18 -12.71
N LEU A 187 -24.40 6.22 -13.59
CA LEU A 187 -23.32 5.26 -13.38
C LEU A 187 -21.94 5.89 -13.55
N SER A 188 -21.80 6.84 -14.46
CA SER A 188 -20.57 7.61 -14.63
C SER A 188 -20.26 8.44 -13.38
N GLU A 189 -21.27 9.14 -12.84
CA GLU A 189 -21.13 9.92 -11.60
C GLU A 189 -20.75 9.03 -10.41
N ALA A 190 -21.45 7.90 -10.22
CA ALA A 190 -21.16 6.93 -9.18
C ALA A 190 -19.75 6.32 -9.31
N LEU A 191 -19.32 5.99 -10.53
CA LEU A 191 -17.99 5.42 -10.77
C LEU A 191 -16.88 6.45 -10.54
N ASN A 192 -17.09 7.71 -10.94
CA ASN A 192 -16.15 8.80 -10.68
C ASN A 192 -15.99 9.05 -9.17
N HIS A 193 -17.08 9.01 -8.40
CA HIS A 193 -17.02 9.05 -6.94
C HIS A 193 -16.16 7.90 -6.37
N ALA A 194 -16.43 6.65 -6.78
CA ALA A 194 -15.67 5.51 -6.32
C ALA A 194 -14.17 5.58 -6.70
N ARG A 195 -13.86 6.08 -7.91
CA ARG A 195 -12.48 6.32 -8.36
C ARG A 195 -11.77 7.34 -7.50
N HIS A 196 -12.45 8.45 -7.20
CA HIS A 196 -11.92 9.50 -6.35
C HIS A 196 -11.57 8.95 -4.97
N GLU A 197 -12.52 8.30 -4.31
CA GLU A 197 -12.32 7.72 -2.98
C GLU A 197 -11.19 6.69 -2.96
N LEU A 198 -11.19 5.72 -3.90
CA LEU A 198 -10.13 4.72 -3.99
C LEU A 198 -8.75 5.34 -4.22
N THR A 199 -8.69 6.40 -5.01
CA THR A 199 -7.44 7.10 -5.30
C THR A 199 -6.93 7.85 -4.07
N LEU A 200 -7.82 8.45 -3.27
CA LEU A 200 -7.45 9.10 -2.02
C LEU A 200 -7.01 8.11 -0.93
N CYS A 201 -7.58 6.89 -0.92
CA CYS A 201 -7.16 5.82 -0.02
C CYS A 201 -5.81 5.18 -0.41
N ASP A 202 -5.35 5.34 -1.66
CA ASP A 202 -4.08 4.78 -2.13
C ASP A 202 -2.88 5.66 -1.75
N SER A 203 -2.39 5.46 -0.52
CA SER A 203 -1.18 6.12 0.01
C SER A 203 0.13 5.66 -0.65
N GLY A 204 0.10 4.57 -1.40
CA GLY A 204 1.27 3.98 -2.05
C GLY A 204 2.24 3.24 -1.14
N SER A 205 1.96 3.13 0.16
CA SER A 205 2.79 2.35 1.08
C SER A 205 2.56 0.85 1.01
N ASP A 206 1.40 0.42 0.51
CA ASP A 206 1.05 -0.98 0.30
C ASP A 206 1.07 -1.32 -1.19
N SER A 207 2.03 -2.14 -1.61
CA SER A 207 2.17 -2.62 -3.00
C SER A 207 1.06 -3.61 -3.43
N GLN A 208 0.20 -4.02 -2.50
CA GLN A 208 -0.94 -4.90 -2.72
C GLN A 208 -2.29 -4.19 -2.54
N PHE A 209 -2.31 -2.85 -2.39
CA PHE A 209 -3.51 -2.09 -2.10
C PHE A 209 -4.67 -2.46 -3.04
N TRP A 210 -4.46 -2.44 -4.36
CA TRP A 210 -5.52 -2.69 -5.34
C TRP A 210 -5.99 -4.16 -5.33
N SER A 211 -5.16 -5.08 -4.87
CA SER A 211 -5.53 -6.48 -4.70
C SER A 211 -6.45 -6.73 -3.49
N ARG A 212 -6.43 -5.81 -2.50
CA ARG A 212 -7.17 -5.92 -1.24
C ARG A 212 -8.54 -5.23 -1.25
N ILE A 213 -8.85 -4.47 -2.30
CA ILE A 213 -10.14 -3.80 -2.45
C ILE A 213 -11.28 -4.82 -2.53
N TYR A 214 -12.31 -4.60 -1.70
CA TYR A 214 -13.62 -5.22 -1.80
C TYR A 214 -14.65 -4.16 -2.18
N THR A 215 -15.29 -4.33 -3.34
CA THR A 215 -16.09 -3.28 -3.98
C THR A 215 -17.38 -2.96 -3.23
N SER A 216 -17.90 -3.89 -2.42
CA SER A 216 -19.17 -3.73 -1.67
C SER A 216 -19.21 -2.47 -0.80
N VAL A 217 -18.11 -2.12 -0.14
CA VAL A 217 -18.04 -0.94 0.75
C VAL A 217 -18.16 0.38 0.00
N LEU A 218 -17.79 0.41 -1.28
CA LEU A 218 -17.94 1.59 -2.13
C LEU A 218 -19.41 1.85 -2.48
N GLY A 219 -20.26 0.83 -2.43
CA GLY A 219 -21.72 1.02 -2.48
C GLY A 219 -22.23 1.72 -1.22
N ASP A 220 -21.73 1.31 -0.05
CA ASP A 220 -22.09 1.91 1.24
C ASP A 220 -21.63 3.39 1.27
N TRP A 221 -20.38 3.67 0.86
CA TRP A 221 -19.87 5.05 0.77
C TRP A 221 -20.63 5.91 -0.22
N LEU A 222 -21.01 5.39 -1.39
CA LEU A 222 -21.83 6.11 -2.35
C LEU A 222 -23.21 6.46 -1.77
N GLN A 223 -23.82 5.55 -1.01
CA GLN A 223 -25.11 5.82 -0.35
C GLN A 223 -25.00 6.90 0.72
N THR A 224 -23.89 6.93 1.45
CA THR A 224 -23.61 7.99 2.42
C THR A 224 -23.35 9.33 1.72
N ASP A 225 -22.59 9.32 0.63
CA ASP A 225 -22.08 10.55 0.01
C ASP A 225 -23.03 11.18 -0.99
N MET A 226 -23.64 10.34 -1.82
CA MET A 226 -24.47 10.71 -2.95
C MET A 226 -25.78 9.90 -2.89
N PRO A 227 -26.61 10.11 -1.84
CA PRO A 227 -27.79 9.29 -1.60
C PRO A 227 -28.78 9.31 -2.77
N GLU A 228 -28.86 10.43 -3.51
CA GLU A 228 -29.73 10.54 -4.68
C GLU A 228 -29.26 9.69 -5.86
N VAL A 229 -27.96 9.67 -6.15
CA VAL A 229 -27.35 8.82 -7.18
C VAL A 229 -27.54 7.35 -6.82
N ALA A 230 -27.29 6.98 -5.56
CA ALA A 230 -27.48 5.61 -5.11
C ALA A 230 -28.96 5.17 -5.15
N ARG A 231 -29.89 6.06 -4.82
CA ARG A 231 -31.34 5.83 -4.93
C ARG A 231 -31.73 5.61 -6.39
N GLU A 232 -31.25 6.44 -7.30
CA GLU A 232 -31.51 6.27 -8.74
C GLU A 232 -31.00 4.90 -9.24
N ILE A 233 -29.76 4.51 -8.90
CA ILE A 233 -29.21 3.18 -9.27
C ILE A 233 -30.09 2.03 -8.76
N LEU A 234 -30.66 2.15 -7.56
CA LEU A 234 -31.57 1.15 -6.99
C LEU A 234 -32.91 1.13 -7.73
N GLU A 235 -33.50 2.30 -8.00
CA GLU A 235 -34.79 2.46 -8.67
C GLU A 235 -34.74 2.01 -10.14
N THR A 236 -33.60 2.19 -10.81
CA THR A 236 -33.38 1.78 -12.21
C THR A 236 -32.73 0.40 -12.35
N GLU A 237 -32.58 -0.34 -11.24
CA GLU A 237 -32.00 -1.69 -11.17
C GLU A 237 -30.55 -1.84 -11.68
N LEU A 238 -29.78 -0.74 -11.78
CA LEU A 238 -28.42 -0.70 -12.34
C LEU A 238 -27.32 -1.22 -11.39
N VAL A 239 -27.70 -1.81 -10.25
CA VAL A 239 -26.77 -2.29 -9.20
C VAL A 239 -25.67 -3.21 -9.76
N SER A 240 -26.03 -4.19 -10.58
CA SER A 240 -25.05 -5.14 -11.15
C SER A 240 -24.07 -4.46 -12.11
N GLU A 241 -24.55 -3.48 -12.89
CA GLU A 241 -23.73 -2.75 -13.85
C GLU A 241 -22.75 -1.81 -13.14
N TYR A 242 -23.20 -1.15 -12.07
CA TYR A 242 -22.33 -0.35 -11.19
C TYR A 242 -21.19 -1.18 -10.62
N PHE A 243 -21.49 -2.28 -9.92
CA PHE A 243 -20.47 -3.13 -9.31
C PHE A 243 -19.59 -3.84 -10.35
N GLY A 244 -20.14 -4.19 -11.52
CA GLY A 244 -19.38 -4.75 -12.64
C GLY A 244 -18.35 -3.76 -13.19
N SER A 245 -18.75 -2.51 -13.42
CA SER A 245 -17.86 -1.44 -13.90
C SER A 245 -16.80 -1.08 -12.87
N LEU A 246 -17.18 -1.02 -11.60
CA LEU A 246 -16.27 -0.79 -10.49
C LEU A 246 -15.23 -1.90 -10.35
N TRP A 247 -15.64 -3.17 -10.48
CA TRP A 247 -14.71 -4.30 -10.46
C TRP A 247 -13.77 -4.31 -11.66
N ALA A 248 -14.26 -3.95 -12.84
CA ALA A 248 -13.44 -3.79 -14.03
C ALA A 248 -12.36 -2.72 -13.82
N TYR A 249 -12.72 -1.57 -13.24
CA TYR A 249 -11.77 -0.52 -12.87
C TYR A 249 -10.71 -1.02 -11.87
N VAL A 250 -11.12 -1.70 -10.80
CA VAL A 250 -10.17 -2.30 -9.82
C VAL A 250 -9.23 -3.29 -10.51
N CYS A 251 -9.73 -4.13 -11.41
CA CYS A 251 -8.90 -5.07 -12.18
C CYS A 251 -7.89 -4.34 -13.09
N GLN A 252 -8.31 -3.23 -13.73
CA GLN A 252 -7.42 -2.39 -14.51
C GLN A 252 -6.33 -1.80 -13.61
N MET A 253 -6.68 -1.25 -12.45
CA MET A 253 -5.72 -0.65 -11.52
C MET A 253 -4.75 -1.67 -10.89
N ARG A 254 -5.17 -2.93 -10.71
CA ARG A 254 -4.24 -4.03 -10.36
C ARG A 254 -3.17 -4.26 -11.45
N ARG A 255 -3.54 -4.12 -12.73
CA ARG A 255 -2.56 -4.19 -13.84
C ARG A 255 -1.66 -2.95 -13.85
N VAL A 256 -2.21 -1.76 -13.62
CA VAL A 256 -1.42 -0.53 -13.43
C VAL A 256 -0.39 -0.72 -12.32
N GLU A 257 -0.80 -1.29 -11.18
CA GLU A 257 0.09 -1.55 -10.04
C GLU A 257 1.23 -2.51 -10.39
N ARG A 258 0.98 -3.55 -11.20
CA ARG A 258 2.05 -4.44 -11.69
C ARG A 258 3.07 -3.68 -12.53
N VAL A 259 2.62 -2.87 -13.49
CA VAL A 259 3.53 -2.09 -14.32
C VAL A 259 4.26 -1.03 -13.49
N TRP A 260 3.57 -0.38 -12.55
CA TRP A 260 4.16 0.59 -11.63
C TRP A 260 5.22 -0.05 -10.71
N ASN A 261 4.97 -1.26 -10.21
CA ASN A 261 5.96 -2.04 -9.47
C ASN A 261 7.15 -2.39 -10.37
N GLY A 262 6.88 -2.77 -11.63
CA GLY A 262 7.92 -3.10 -12.61
C GLY A 262 8.74 -1.94 -13.14
N LEU A 263 8.30 -0.70 -12.93
CA LEU A 263 9.18 0.46 -13.09
C LEU A 263 10.29 0.48 -12.03
N SER A 264 10.08 -0.12 -10.86
CA SER A 264 10.96 -0.07 -9.67
C SER A 264 11.16 1.32 -9.06
N TYR A 265 11.70 1.39 -7.84
CA TYR A 265 11.88 2.66 -7.14
C TYR A 265 12.87 3.65 -7.81
N PRO A 266 14.07 3.22 -8.28
CA PRO A 266 15.01 4.12 -8.94
C PRO A 266 14.42 4.84 -10.15
N LEU A 267 13.71 4.12 -11.02
CA LEU A 267 13.16 4.71 -12.25
C LEU A 267 12.01 5.68 -11.94
N ARG A 268 11.08 5.30 -11.05
CA ARG A 268 9.98 6.18 -10.62
C ARG A 268 10.52 7.51 -10.08
N THR A 269 11.60 7.45 -9.29
CA THR A 269 12.28 8.65 -8.77
C THR A 269 12.87 9.51 -9.90
N LEU A 270 13.49 8.89 -10.91
CA LEU A 270 14.03 9.61 -12.06
C LEU A 270 12.94 10.23 -12.94
N LEU A 271 11.82 9.53 -13.15
CA LEU A 271 10.68 10.03 -13.93
C LEU A 271 10.09 11.29 -13.29
N LEU A 272 9.89 11.30 -11.97
CA LEU A 272 9.42 12.48 -11.23
C LEU A 272 10.36 13.70 -11.34
N ARG A 273 11.63 13.48 -11.72
CA ARG A 273 12.63 14.54 -11.91
C ARG A 273 12.72 15.01 -13.35
N ALA A 274 12.17 14.26 -14.31
CA ALA A 274 12.20 14.65 -15.71
C ALA A 274 11.55 16.03 -15.86
N ARG A 275 12.25 16.95 -16.56
CA ARG A 275 11.70 18.28 -16.87
C ARG A 275 10.69 18.24 -18.01
N ASP A 276 10.72 17.15 -18.78
CA ASP A 276 9.93 16.91 -19.97
C ASP A 276 8.97 15.76 -19.65
N GLU A 277 7.68 16.05 -19.51
CA GLU A 277 6.65 15.04 -19.28
C GLU A 277 6.54 14.09 -20.49
N ASP A 278 6.73 14.59 -21.71
CA ASP A 278 6.67 13.76 -22.92
C ASP A 278 7.78 12.70 -22.90
N ALA A 279 8.95 13.01 -22.32
CA ALA A 279 10.01 12.02 -22.14
C ALA A 279 9.61 10.95 -21.13
N ALA A 280 8.94 11.31 -20.03
CA ALA A 280 8.44 10.35 -19.06
C ALA A 280 7.38 9.44 -19.68
N ASP A 281 6.43 10.01 -20.43
CA ASP A 281 5.37 9.28 -21.12
C ASP A 281 5.94 8.31 -22.17
N ARG A 282 6.91 8.75 -22.98
CA ARG A 282 7.57 7.87 -23.96
C ARG A 282 8.24 6.66 -23.29
N LEU A 283 8.88 6.86 -22.13
CA LEU A 283 9.54 5.77 -21.40
C LEU A 283 8.53 4.82 -20.77
N ILE A 284 7.49 5.35 -20.12
CA ILE A 284 6.43 4.53 -19.54
C ILE A 284 5.74 3.74 -20.65
N ALA A 285 5.49 4.33 -21.82
CA ALA A 285 4.91 3.64 -22.97
C ALA A 285 5.78 2.47 -23.48
N GLN A 286 7.12 2.60 -23.42
CA GLN A 286 8.01 1.47 -23.75
C GLN A 286 7.86 0.32 -22.74
N VAL A 287 7.77 0.64 -21.45
CA VAL A 287 7.55 -0.34 -20.38
C VAL A 287 6.18 -1.01 -20.51
N VAL A 288 5.13 -0.25 -20.83
CA VAL A 288 3.77 -0.75 -21.10
C VAL A 288 3.77 -1.75 -22.26
N ARG A 289 4.46 -1.43 -23.36
CA ARG A 289 4.62 -2.35 -24.50
C ARG A 289 5.38 -3.61 -24.13
N ALA A 290 6.49 -3.46 -23.40
CA ALA A 290 7.29 -4.60 -22.94
C ALA A 290 6.50 -5.52 -21.98
N HIS A 291 5.52 -4.97 -21.26
CA HIS A 291 4.59 -5.76 -20.44
C HIS A 291 3.50 -6.49 -21.25
N GLY A 292 3.39 -6.24 -22.56
CA GLY A 292 2.46 -6.93 -23.45
C GLY A 292 1.05 -6.34 -23.51
N MET A 293 0.90 -5.04 -23.24
CA MET A 293 -0.39 -4.35 -23.44
C MET A 293 -0.66 -4.14 -24.95
N ASP A 294 -1.95 -4.10 -25.32
CA ASP A 294 -2.36 -3.83 -26.70
C ASP A 294 -1.92 -2.42 -27.14
N GLU A 295 -1.37 -2.30 -28.34
CA GLU A 295 -0.85 -1.04 -28.89
C GLU A 295 -1.95 0.03 -28.97
N SER A 296 -3.21 -0.39 -29.21
CA SER A 296 -4.37 0.52 -29.23
C SER A 296 -4.64 1.17 -27.87
N GLU A 297 -4.20 0.55 -26.77
CA GLU A 297 -4.45 0.97 -25.39
C GLU A 297 -3.22 1.59 -24.72
N VAL A 298 -2.02 1.49 -25.32
CA VAL A 298 -0.74 1.90 -24.70
C VAL A 298 -0.80 3.32 -24.14
N SER A 299 -1.41 4.26 -24.86
CA SER A 299 -1.52 5.66 -24.42
C SER A 299 -2.32 5.81 -23.11
N ALA A 300 -3.46 5.12 -23.02
CA ALA A 300 -4.30 5.19 -21.82
C ALA A 300 -3.64 4.51 -20.61
N TRP A 301 -3.02 3.34 -20.82
CA TRP A 301 -2.23 2.67 -19.77
C TRP A 301 -1.06 3.54 -19.29
N THR A 302 -0.33 4.16 -20.23
CA THR A 302 0.78 5.08 -19.93
C THR A 302 0.32 6.21 -19.02
N THR A 303 -0.81 6.83 -19.35
CA THR A 303 -1.40 7.93 -18.58
C THR A 303 -1.75 7.48 -17.16
N ARG A 304 -2.42 6.33 -16.99
CA ARG A 304 -2.77 5.79 -15.66
C ARG A 304 -1.55 5.47 -14.81
N ILE A 305 -0.51 4.86 -15.40
CA ILE A 305 0.74 4.56 -14.71
C ILE A 305 1.44 5.85 -14.30
N TRP A 306 1.52 6.84 -15.20
CA TRP A 306 2.12 8.13 -14.88
C TRP A 306 1.38 8.84 -13.75
N ASN A 307 0.04 8.82 -13.77
CA ASN A 307 -0.77 9.35 -12.68
C ASN A 307 -0.53 8.63 -11.35
N MET A 308 -0.34 7.30 -11.37
CA MET A 308 0.05 6.53 -10.16
C MET A 308 1.46 6.89 -9.68
N VAL A 309 2.43 7.09 -10.58
CA VAL A 309 3.79 7.54 -10.24
C VAL A 309 3.75 8.92 -9.58
N LYS A 310 3.03 9.88 -10.17
CA LYS A 310 2.85 11.23 -9.61
C LYS A 310 2.18 11.16 -8.24
N ARG A 311 1.02 10.52 -8.12
CA ARG A 311 0.28 10.43 -6.85
C ARG A 311 1.13 9.84 -5.73
N ARG A 312 1.67 8.63 -5.90
CA ARG A 312 2.42 7.92 -4.85
C ARG A 312 3.79 8.55 -4.58
N GLY A 313 4.43 9.16 -5.58
CA GLY A 313 5.73 9.82 -5.43
C GLY A 313 5.66 11.19 -4.76
N LEU A 314 4.51 11.87 -4.87
CA LEU A 314 4.26 13.19 -4.30
C LEU A 314 3.50 13.13 -2.98
N TYR A 315 2.95 11.98 -2.62
CA TYR A 315 2.23 11.79 -1.36
C TYR A 315 3.15 12.11 -0.17
N GLU A 316 2.81 13.15 0.58
CA GLU A 316 3.45 13.48 1.87
C GLU A 316 2.71 12.85 3.05
N GLY A 317 1.53 12.26 2.79
CA GLY A 317 0.55 11.96 3.84
C GLY A 317 0.05 13.25 4.48
N PRO A 318 -1.21 13.28 4.95
CA PRO A 318 -1.53 14.15 6.07
C PRO A 318 -0.49 13.97 7.18
N ASN A 319 -0.21 15.02 7.95
CA ASN A 319 0.42 14.87 9.26
C ASN A 319 -0.56 14.14 10.18
N PHE A 320 -0.75 12.85 9.91
CA PHE A 320 -1.50 11.98 10.79
C PHE A 320 -0.82 12.03 12.15
N ASN A 321 -1.65 11.93 13.18
CA ASN A 321 -1.20 11.86 14.56
C ASN A 321 -0.49 13.11 15.11
N GLU A 322 -0.75 14.31 14.58
CA GLU A 322 -0.49 15.54 15.36
C GLU A 322 -1.65 15.76 16.35
N PRO A 323 -1.41 15.79 17.67
CA PRO A 323 -2.48 15.99 18.63
C PRO A 323 -2.93 17.44 18.64
N HIS A 324 -4.22 17.68 18.41
CA HIS A 324 -4.83 19.01 18.45
C HIS A 324 -5.58 19.21 19.76
N LEU A 325 -5.04 20.07 20.62
CA LEU A 325 -5.66 20.41 21.90
C LEU A 325 -6.76 21.46 21.71
N SER A 326 -7.89 21.24 22.36
CA SER A 326 -8.99 22.20 22.40
C SER A 326 -9.60 22.28 23.80
N ASN A 327 -9.91 23.49 24.23
CA ASN A 327 -10.76 23.73 25.40
C ASN A 327 -12.23 23.94 25.00
N GLU A 328 -12.54 23.98 23.70
CA GLU A 328 -13.91 24.12 23.22
C GLU A 328 -14.71 22.85 23.50
N SER A 329 -15.99 23.05 23.81
CA SER A 329 -16.97 21.99 23.98
C SER A 329 -18.26 22.35 23.25
N ASN A 330 -19.16 21.39 23.13
CA ASN A 330 -20.51 21.59 22.65
C ASN A 330 -21.47 20.65 23.40
N ALA A 331 -22.76 20.69 23.05
CA ALA A 331 -23.80 19.92 23.73
C ALA A 331 -23.56 18.40 23.68
N VAL A 332 -22.99 17.88 22.58
CA VAL A 332 -22.72 16.46 22.38
C VAL A 332 -21.57 16.00 23.29
N ILE A 333 -20.46 16.73 23.29
CA ILE A 333 -19.30 16.43 24.15
C ILE A 333 -19.66 16.60 25.63
N ASP A 334 -20.45 17.62 25.98
CA ASP A 334 -20.92 17.81 27.35
C ASP A 334 -21.88 16.70 27.80
N SER A 335 -22.72 16.19 26.89
CA SER A 335 -23.56 15.02 27.16
C SER A 335 -22.71 13.78 27.45
N ILE A 336 -21.68 13.54 26.65
CA ILE A 336 -20.73 12.43 26.85
C ILE A 336 -20.00 12.58 28.19
N ARG A 337 -19.54 13.79 28.56
CA ARG A 337 -18.92 14.04 29.88
C ARG A 337 -19.85 13.81 31.07
N ARG A 338 -21.16 13.96 30.90
CA ARG A 338 -22.14 13.75 31.99
C ARG A 338 -22.64 12.31 32.06
N ASP A 339 -22.37 11.51 31.04
CA ASP A 339 -22.75 10.10 31.01
C ASP A 339 -21.95 9.31 32.06
N SER A 340 -22.67 8.60 32.93
CA SER A 340 -22.08 7.78 33.99
C SER A 340 -21.24 6.62 33.45
N ASN A 341 -21.51 6.16 32.23
CA ASN A 341 -20.80 5.05 31.59
C ASN A 341 -19.72 5.51 30.60
N SER A 342 -19.40 6.81 30.58
CA SER A 342 -18.49 7.40 29.59
C SER A 342 -17.08 6.80 29.60
N PHE A 343 -16.59 6.34 30.76
CA PHE A 343 -15.27 5.70 30.87
C PHE A 343 -15.20 4.26 30.31
N SER A 344 -16.33 3.62 30.07
CA SER A 344 -16.43 2.26 29.51
C SER A 344 -17.10 2.22 28.14
N THR A 345 -17.38 3.39 27.55
CA THR A 345 -18.15 3.52 26.32
C THR A 345 -17.36 4.29 25.27
N CYS A 346 -17.24 3.72 24.07
CA CYS A 346 -16.83 4.44 22.87
C CYS A 346 -18.09 5.05 22.22
N TYR A 347 -18.07 6.33 21.88
CA TYR A 347 -19.16 6.95 21.14
C TYR A 347 -18.75 7.15 19.69
N VAL A 348 -19.69 7.00 18.76
CA VAL A 348 -19.51 7.39 17.36
C VAL A 348 -20.42 8.58 17.11
N ILE A 349 -19.86 9.69 16.63
CA ILE A 349 -20.62 10.90 16.29
C ILE A 349 -20.34 11.31 14.85
N ASP A 350 -21.22 12.12 14.28
CA ASP A 350 -20.95 12.75 13.00
C ASP A 350 -19.86 13.84 13.18
N SER A 351 -18.95 13.97 12.23
CA SER A 351 -17.81 14.91 12.36
C SER A 351 -18.24 16.38 12.36
N ASP A 352 -19.43 16.70 11.86
CA ASP A 352 -20.03 18.03 11.97
C ASP A 352 -20.52 18.35 13.40
N GLU A 353 -20.71 17.34 14.25
CA GLU A 353 -20.97 17.50 15.67
C GLU A 353 -19.70 17.75 16.51
N LEU A 354 -18.51 17.80 15.89
CA LEU A 354 -17.30 18.22 16.60
C LEU A 354 -17.34 19.69 17.03
N PRO A 355 -16.55 20.08 18.06
CA PRO A 355 -16.27 21.49 18.34
C PRO A 355 -15.80 22.24 17.10
N SER A 356 -16.17 23.50 16.97
CA SER A 356 -16.06 24.26 15.73
C SER A 356 -14.62 24.32 15.19
N ASN A 357 -13.64 24.43 16.09
CA ASN A 357 -12.23 24.48 15.76
C ASN A 357 -11.63 23.11 15.37
N LEU A 358 -12.35 22.01 15.55
CA LEU A 358 -11.90 20.64 15.23
C LEU A 358 -12.55 20.06 13.96
N ARG A 359 -13.69 20.59 13.51
CA ARG A 359 -14.43 20.06 12.34
C ARG A 359 -13.61 19.98 11.06
N GLY A 360 -12.74 20.97 10.84
CA GLY A 360 -11.88 21.02 9.64
C GLY A 360 -10.62 20.16 9.71
N LEU A 361 -10.40 19.43 10.81
CA LEU A 361 -9.21 18.60 11.01
C LEU A 361 -9.37 17.17 10.49
N THR A 362 -10.55 16.82 10.00
CA THR A 362 -10.81 15.53 9.36
C THR A 362 -11.76 15.70 8.18
N ASP A 363 -11.54 14.88 7.17
CA ASP A 363 -12.40 14.68 6.02
C ASP A 363 -13.28 13.42 6.14
N GLU A 364 -13.15 12.70 7.25
CA GLU A 364 -14.02 11.57 7.59
C GLU A 364 -15.37 12.08 8.10
N ARG A 365 -16.44 11.35 7.80
CA ARG A 365 -17.80 11.72 8.22
C ARG A 365 -18.12 11.37 9.66
N ARG A 366 -17.38 10.43 10.24
CA ARG A 366 -17.58 9.94 11.60
C ARG A 366 -16.35 10.23 12.43
N THR A 367 -16.55 10.38 13.73
CA THR A 367 -15.47 10.49 14.72
C THR A 367 -15.75 9.60 15.92
N LEU A 368 -14.71 8.89 16.38
CA LEU A 368 -14.77 8.17 17.65
C LEU A 368 -14.55 9.17 18.80
N VAL A 369 -15.39 9.11 19.83
CA VAL A 369 -15.24 9.95 21.03
C VAL A 369 -15.06 9.03 22.23
N VAL A 370 -13.95 9.21 22.93
CA VAL A 370 -13.56 8.36 24.06
C VAL A 370 -13.24 9.22 25.26
N ARG A 371 -13.90 8.98 26.39
CA ARG A 371 -13.49 9.60 27.65
C ARG A 371 -12.32 8.82 28.24
N LEU A 372 -11.22 9.52 28.50
CA LEU A 372 -10.04 8.92 29.12
C LEU A 372 -9.83 9.46 30.55
N PRO A 373 -9.17 8.67 31.43
CA PRO A 373 -8.69 9.17 32.71
C PRO A 373 -7.73 10.37 32.54
N GLU A 374 -7.87 11.39 33.40
CA GLU A 374 -7.05 12.61 33.40
C GLU A 374 -5.52 12.39 33.30
N PRO A 375 -4.92 11.33 33.88
CA PRO A 375 -3.49 11.08 33.72
C PRO A 375 -3.00 10.98 32.26
N TRP A 376 -3.86 10.59 31.30
CA TRP A 376 -3.52 10.56 29.88
C TRP A 376 -3.19 11.94 29.29
N LEU A 377 -3.65 13.04 29.91
CA LEU A 377 -3.28 14.41 29.50
C LEU A 377 -1.78 14.69 29.62
N GLN A 378 -1.05 13.91 30.42
CA GLN A 378 0.39 14.11 30.60
C GLN A 378 1.24 13.46 29.49
N VAL A 379 0.60 12.67 28.62
CA VAL A 379 1.25 11.87 27.57
C VAL A 379 0.55 12.06 26.22
N GLU A 380 0.31 13.31 25.85
CA GLU A 380 -0.38 13.69 24.60
C GLU A 380 0.27 13.06 23.35
N ASN A 381 1.61 13.07 23.29
CA ASN A 381 2.37 12.43 22.22
C ASN A 381 2.10 10.92 22.10
N ALA A 382 1.73 10.27 23.20
CA ALA A 382 1.42 8.85 23.21
C ALA A 382 -0.01 8.54 22.74
N LEU A 383 -0.93 9.49 22.87
CA LEU A 383 -2.25 9.43 22.21
C LEU A 383 -2.10 9.56 20.69
N ALA A 384 -1.06 10.25 20.25
CA ALA A 384 -0.66 10.47 18.87
C ALA A 384 0.37 9.44 18.36
N SER A 385 0.74 8.43 19.14
CA SER A 385 1.70 7.44 18.63
C SER A 385 1.04 6.56 17.58
N GLU A 386 1.67 6.41 16.41
CA GLU A 386 1.18 5.51 15.36
C GLU A 386 1.04 4.08 15.89
N THR A 387 -0.18 3.57 15.80
CA THR A 387 -0.46 2.13 15.89
C THR A 387 -1.31 1.72 14.71
N ALA A 388 -0.95 0.61 14.09
CA ALA A 388 -1.84 -0.06 13.15
C ALA A 388 -3.12 -0.51 13.87
N LEU A 389 -4.18 -0.80 13.11
CA LEU A 389 -5.37 -1.43 13.67
C LEU A 389 -5.00 -2.84 14.18
N GLU A 390 -5.03 -3.04 15.49
CA GLU A 390 -4.64 -4.30 16.13
C GLU A 390 -5.85 -5.11 16.58
N CYS A 391 -5.78 -6.44 16.41
CA CYS A 391 -6.82 -7.37 16.83
C CYS A 391 -6.19 -8.52 17.63
N PHE A 392 -6.60 -8.69 18.88
CA PHE A 392 -5.99 -9.61 19.83
C PHE A 392 -6.99 -10.11 20.87
N PHE A 393 -6.66 -11.18 21.58
CA PHE A 393 -7.45 -11.67 22.70
C PHE A 393 -7.00 -11.02 24.00
N SER A 394 -7.93 -10.56 24.82
CA SER A 394 -7.70 -10.19 26.21
C SER A 394 -8.29 -11.27 27.12
N THR A 395 -7.60 -11.62 28.21
CA THR A 395 -8.10 -12.56 29.23
C THR A 395 -8.01 -11.91 30.59
N HIS A 396 -9.14 -11.75 31.28
CA HIS A 396 -9.17 -11.19 32.62
C HIS A 396 -8.76 -12.25 33.66
N ALA A 397 -7.63 -12.06 34.34
CA ALA A 397 -7.06 -13.05 35.26
C ALA A 397 -8.02 -13.45 36.40
N GLY A 398 -8.82 -12.51 36.90
CA GLY A 398 -9.77 -12.75 37.99
C GLY A 398 -11.00 -13.57 37.58
N THR A 399 -11.44 -13.47 36.31
CA THR A 399 -12.69 -14.10 35.85
C THR A 399 -12.47 -15.22 34.83
N GLY A 400 -11.28 -15.30 34.24
CA GLY A 400 -10.98 -16.15 33.08
C GLY A 400 -11.74 -15.74 31.81
N HIS A 401 -12.42 -14.59 31.82
CA HIS A 401 -13.21 -14.15 30.67
C HIS A 401 -12.27 -13.71 29.54
N VAL A 402 -12.44 -14.34 28.38
CA VAL A 402 -11.67 -14.04 27.16
C VAL A 402 -12.53 -13.19 26.24
N ARG A 403 -12.02 -12.04 25.81
CA ARG A 403 -12.66 -11.16 24.83
C ARG A 403 -11.75 -10.98 23.62
N LEU A 404 -12.35 -10.81 22.45
CA LEU A 404 -11.62 -10.38 21.26
C LEU A 404 -11.69 -8.86 21.19
N GLU A 405 -10.52 -8.22 21.21
CA GLU A 405 -10.36 -6.78 21.24
C GLU A 405 -9.94 -6.24 19.88
N LEU A 406 -10.36 -5.01 19.61
CA LEU A 406 -9.87 -4.19 18.51
C LEU A 406 -9.32 -2.88 19.09
N ALA A 407 -8.08 -2.54 18.73
CA ALA A 407 -7.41 -1.33 19.19
C ALA A 407 -7.04 -0.44 18.00
N VAL A 408 -7.55 0.79 18.02
CA VAL A 408 -7.18 1.85 17.07
C VAL A 408 -5.93 2.59 17.56
N SER A 409 -5.80 2.74 18.87
CA SER A 409 -4.70 3.43 19.53
C SER A 409 -4.25 2.65 20.76
N ARG A 410 -3.08 3.00 21.29
CA ARG A 410 -2.62 2.49 22.59
C ARG A 410 -3.46 2.97 23.77
N ALA A 411 -4.34 3.94 23.58
CA ALA A 411 -5.05 4.59 24.66
C ALA A 411 -6.33 3.84 25.08
N PHE A 412 -6.96 3.09 24.17
CA PHE A 412 -8.20 2.38 24.46
C PHE A 412 -8.38 1.17 23.56
N TRP A 413 -9.11 0.18 24.08
CA TRP A 413 -9.50 -1.04 23.36
C TRP A 413 -11.02 -1.17 23.38
N CYS A 414 -11.59 -1.65 22.29
CA CYS A 414 -13.02 -1.92 22.17
C CYS A 414 -13.26 -3.40 21.90
N ASP A 415 -14.42 -3.90 22.33
CA ASP A 415 -14.90 -5.20 21.86
C ASP A 415 -14.96 -5.25 20.33
N TYR A 416 -14.41 -6.32 19.74
CA TYR A 416 -14.34 -6.52 18.31
C TYR A 416 -15.71 -6.49 17.65
N HIS A 417 -16.72 -7.16 18.21
CA HIS A 417 -18.04 -7.26 17.59
C HIS A 417 -18.76 -5.90 17.54
N HIS A 418 -18.44 -4.99 18.46
CA HIS A 418 -18.99 -3.64 18.48
C HIS A 418 -18.25 -2.68 17.56
N LEU A 419 -16.91 -2.66 17.59
CA LEU A 419 -16.14 -1.68 16.82
C LEU A 419 -15.96 -2.09 15.35
N TRP A 420 -15.81 -3.38 15.06
CA TRP A 420 -15.51 -3.88 13.72
C TRP A 420 -16.47 -3.39 12.63
N PRO A 421 -17.81 -3.40 12.83
CA PRO A 421 -18.74 -2.89 11.81
C PRO A 421 -18.54 -1.40 11.51
N ILE A 422 -18.20 -0.59 12.52
CA ILE A 422 -17.99 0.86 12.39
C ILE A 422 -16.71 1.15 11.58
N MET A 423 -15.71 0.28 11.65
CA MET A 423 -14.43 0.48 10.95
C MET A 423 -14.58 0.58 9.43
N PHE A 424 -15.66 0.02 8.85
CA PHE A 424 -15.94 0.10 7.42
C PHE A 424 -16.41 1.49 6.96
N GLY A 425 -16.85 2.35 7.90
CA GLY A 425 -17.25 3.72 7.62
C GLY A 425 -16.08 4.69 7.45
N PHE A 426 -14.94 4.40 8.08
CA PHE A 426 -13.71 5.20 7.95
C PHE A 426 -12.96 4.85 6.66
N ARG A 427 -12.35 5.81 5.98
CA ARG A 427 -11.78 5.59 4.64
C ARG A 427 -10.26 5.71 4.58
N ARG A 428 -9.71 6.71 5.26
CA ARG A 428 -8.32 7.19 5.18
C ARG A 428 -7.71 7.39 6.56
N SER A 429 -8.53 7.76 7.54
CA SER A 429 -8.11 7.88 8.92
C SER A 429 -9.21 7.47 9.89
N VAL A 430 -8.83 7.22 11.15
CA VAL A 430 -9.76 7.06 12.26
C VAL A 430 -9.59 8.27 13.17
N PRO A 431 -10.39 9.33 12.99
CA PRO A 431 -10.38 10.46 13.90
C PRO A 431 -10.92 10.04 15.27
N VAL A 432 -10.16 10.38 16.30
CA VAL A 432 -10.49 10.13 17.70
C VAL A 432 -10.44 11.43 18.48
N LEU A 433 -11.54 11.77 19.14
CA LEU A 433 -11.62 12.85 20.12
C LEU A 433 -11.52 12.26 21.53
N TYR A 434 -10.37 12.45 22.16
CA TYR A 434 -10.17 12.12 23.57
C TYR A 434 -10.74 13.23 24.45
N VAL A 435 -11.72 12.88 25.28
CA VAL A 435 -12.45 13.81 26.14
C VAL A 435 -11.98 13.68 27.58
N PHE A 436 -11.63 14.82 28.16
CA PHE A 436 -11.27 15.01 29.56
C PHE A 436 -12.26 15.99 30.22
N ASP A 437 -12.11 16.25 31.51
CA ASP A 437 -13.04 17.08 32.27
C ASP A 437 -13.14 18.51 31.71
N LYS A 438 -12.01 19.09 31.28
CA LYS A 438 -11.93 20.48 30.78
C LYS A 438 -11.30 20.63 29.40
N LYS A 439 -10.68 19.55 28.90
CA LYS A 439 -9.89 19.56 27.67
C LYS A 439 -10.36 18.46 26.75
N ASN A 440 -10.09 18.66 25.46
CA ASN A 440 -10.23 17.66 24.43
C ASN A 440 -8.92 17.58 23.65
N ILE A 441 -8.55 16.37 23.23
CA ILE A 441 -7.41 16.13 22.34
C ILE A 441 -7.96 15.39 21.12
N PHE A 442 -7.85 16.01 19.95
CA PHE A 442 -8.22 15.38 18.70
C PHE A 442 -6.98 14.79 18.03
N VAL A 443 -7.07 13.54 17.59
CA VAL A 443 -6.00 12.84 16.88
C VAL A 443 -6.60 12.12 15.68
N SER A 444 -6.04 12.32 14.50
CA SER A 444 -6.39 11.58 13.29
C SER A 444 -5.41 10.43 13.12
N HIS A 445 -5.83 9.21 13.50
CA HIS A 445 -5.00 8.02 13.39
C HIS A 445 -4.94 7.54 11.95
N ARG A 446 -3.74 7.27 11.44
CA ARG A 446 -3.56 6.74 10.08
C ARG A 446 -4.35 5.44 9.89
N PHE A 447 -5.13 5.35 8.83
CA PHE A 447 -5.93 4.16 8.53
C PHE A 447 -5.98 3.85 7.05
N ASP A 448 -5.08 2.97 6.60
CA ASP A 448 -5.12 2.41 5.24
C ASP A 448 -6.25 1.37 5.16
N HIS A 449 -7.50 1.81 4.94
CA HIS A 449 -8.75 1.03 5.10
C HIS A 449 -8.66 -0.41 4.62
N PHE A 450 -8.36 -0.64 3.33
CA PHE A 450 -8.35 -1.98 2.75
C PHE A 450 -7.23 -2.84 3.32
N THR A 451 -6.06 -2.25 3.57
CA THR A 451 -4.89 -2.93 4.11
C THR A 451 -5.10 -3.34 5.57
N ALA A 452 -5.51 -2.38 6.41
CA ALA A 452 -5.72 -2.58 7.83
C ALA A 452 -6.85 -3.58 8.10
N LEU A 453 -7.99 -3.45 7.41
CA LEU A 453 -9.12 -4.37 7.57
C LEU A 453 -8.79 -5.76 7.01
N HIS A 454 -8.08 -5.85 5.88
CA HIS A 454 -7.64 -7.13 5.36
C HIS A 454 -6.69 -7.85 6.32
N GLN A 455 -5.74 -7.12 6.94
CA GLN A 455 -4.80 -7.68 7.91
C GLN A 455 -5.54 -8.28 9.12
N VAL A 456 -6.53 -7.58 9.68
CA VAL A 456 -7.34 -8.10 10.80
C VAL A 456 -8.16 -9.32 10.37
N ALA A 457 -8.81 -9.26 9.20
CA ALA A 457 -9.68 -10.32 8.71
C ALA A 457 -8.91 -11.61 8.35
N GLN A 458 -7.72 -11.48 7.74
CA GLN A 458 -6.91 -12.62 7.31
C GLN A 458 -6.09 -13.25 8.44
N THR A 459 -5.79 -12.51 9.52
CA THR A 459 -4.98 -13.04 10.62
C THR A 459 -5.74 -14.14 11.37
N PRO A 460 -5.32 -15.42 11.25
CA PRO A 460 -6.02 -16.53 11.90
C PRO A 460 -5.96 -16.39 13.42
N HIS A 461 -7.01 -16.83 14.13
CA HIS A 461 -7.11 -16.67 15.59
C HIS A 461 -5.89 -17.20 16.34
N LYS A 462 -5.30 -18.32 15.90
CA LYS A 462 -4.10 -18.92 16.52
C LYS A 462 -2.83 -18.05 16.42
N HIS A 463 -2.81 -17.08 15.51
CA HIS A 463 -1.71 -16.13 15.32
C HIS A 463 -1.98 -14.76 15.95
N ARG A 464 -3.18 -14.55 16.51
CA ARG A 464 -3.49 -13.32 17.23
C ARG A 464 -2.82 -13.35 18.59
N LEU A 465 -2.35 -12.18 19.02
CA LEU A 465 -1.78 -12.01 20.34
C LEU A 465 -2.84 -12.32 21.41
N SER A 466 -2.41 -12.81 22.57
CA SER A 466 -3.26 -13.04 23.73
C SER A 466 -2.64 -12.35 24.94
N ILE A 467 -3.38 -11.45 25.57
CA ILE A 467 -2.91 -10.61 26.68
C ILE A 467 -3.72 -10.92 27.92
N THR A 468 -3.04 -11.23 29.02
CA THR A 468 -3.70 -11.43 30.32
C THR A 468 -3.73 -10.12 31.10
N ILE A 469 -4.93 -9.67 31.48
CA ILE A 469 -5.18 -8.45 32.25
C ILE A 469 -5.41 -8.83 33.71
N ASP A 470 -4.56 -8.32 34.60
CA ASP A 470 -4.72 -8.40 36.05
C ASP A 470 -4.90 -6.98 36.63
N ASP A 471 -5.81 -6.88 37.60
CA ASP A 471 -6.27 -5.65 38.24
C ASP A 471 -5.10 -4.92 38.93
N GLY A 472 -4.08 -5.65 39.42
CA GLY A 472 -2.91 -5.09 40.08
C GLY A 472 -1.70 -4.82 39.17
N GLU A 473 -1.29 -5.79 38.34
CA GLU A 473 -0.06 -5.73 37.53
C GLU A 473 -0.25 -6.49 36.23
N TRP A 474 0.11 -5.94 35.06
CA TRP A 474 0.14 -6.74 33.82
C TRP A 474 1.35 -7.68 33.89
N LYS A 475 1.16 -8.89 34.45
CA LYS A 475 2.25 -9.86 34.64
C LYS A 475 2.55 -10.65 33.38
N GLN A 476 3.85 -10.73 33.08
CA GLN A 476 4.58 -11.81 32.38
C GLN A 476 4.18 -12.19 30.95
N ASP A 477 3.78 -11.24 30.12
CA ASP A 477 4.10 -11.33 28.70
C ASP A 477 5.01 -10.16 28.31
N VAL A 478 6.10 -10.45 27.59
CA VAL A 478 7.01 -9.44 27.02
C VAL A 478 6.21 -8.41 26.22
N PHE A 479 5.13 -8.84 25.56
CA PHE A 479 4.22 -7.95 24.84
C PHE A 479 3.34 -7.11 25.78
N ALA A 480 2.74 -7.71 26.81
CA ALA A 480 1.93 -7.00 27.79
C ALA A 480 2.73 -5.90 28.52
N SER A 481 4.03 -6.12 28.76
CA SER A 481 4.89 -5.13 29.41
C SER A 481 5.12 -3.85 28.59
N ARG A 482 4.93 -3.92 27.26
CA ARG A 482 5.16 -2.81 26.33
C ARG A 482 3.95 -1.92 26.16
N LEU A 483 2.77 -2.36 26.59
CA LEU A 483 1.50 -1.69 26.32
C LEU A 483 1.21 -0.53 27.29
N PRO A 484 1.43 -0.65 28.62
CA PRO A 484 1.32 0.47 29.53
C PRO A 484 2.28 1.60 29.16
N ILE A 485 1.85 2.83 29.39
CA ILE A 485 2.64 4.03 29.11
C ILE A 485 3.16 4.58 30.42
N GLU A 486 4.47 4.80 30.49
CA GLU A 486 5.11 5.39 31.66
C GLU A 486 4.93 6.91 31.62
N LEU A 487 4.34 7.44 32.69
CA LEU A 487 4.18 8.86 32.92
C LEU A 487 5.49 9.51 33.37
N PRO A 488 5.61 10.84 33.28
CA PRO A 488 6.79 11.57 33.80
C PRO A 488 7.10 11.32 35.28
N ASN A 489 6.10 10.92 36.08
CA ASN A 489 6.23 10.59 37.49
C ASN A 489 6.61 9.11 37.77
N GLY A 490 6.88 8.31 36.73
CA GLY A 490 7.22 6.89 36.82
C GLY A 490 6.02 5.95 37.02
N THR A 491 4.80 6.48 37.13
CA THR A 491 3.58 5.64 37.17
C THR A 491 3.24 5.13 35.78
N ARG A 492 2.62 3.95 35.68
CA ARG A 492 2.20 3.37 34.40
C ARG A 492 0.69 3.48 34.25
N ILE A 493 0.25 4.04 33.12
CA ILE A 493 -1.16 4.07 32.75
C ILE A 493 -1.46 2.92 31.79
N LYS A 494 -2.60 2.26 32.03
CA LYS A 494 -3.14 1.19 31.20
C LYS A 494 -4.13 1.78 30.16
N PRO A 495 -4.29 1.15 28.99
CA PRO A 495 -5.37 1.47 28.05
C PRO A 495 -6.75 1.35 28.71
N SER A 496 -7.69 2.22 28.34
CA SER A 496 -9.09 2.11 28.75
C SER A 496 -9.77 0.94 28.03
N LEU A 497 -10.44 0.06 28.78
CA LEU A 497 -11.21 -1.05 28.22
C LEU A 497 -12.66 -0.61 28.02
N LEU A 498 -13.08 -0.46 26.77
CA LEU A 498 -14.42 -0.01 26.40
C LEU A 498 -15.30 -1.23 26.13
N THR A 499 -16.28 -1.45 26.99
CA THR A 499 -17.22 -2.58 26.92
C THR A 499 -18.42 -2.31 26.02
N SER A 500 -18.65 -1.05 25.69
CA SER A 500 -19.84 -0.62 24.94
C SER A 500 -19.46 0.34 23.83
N LEU A 501 -20.22 0.29 22.73
CA LEU A 501 -20.17 1.28 21.66
C LEU A 501 -21.57 1.87 21.49
N LEU A 502 -21.67 3.20 21.52
CA LEU A 502 -22.91 3.92 21.30
C LEU A 502 -22.79 4.78 20.05
N ASP A 503 -23.50 4.39 19.01
CA ASP A 503 -23.60 5.19 17.79
C ASP A 503 -24.65 6.29 17.97
N ARG A 504 -24.21 7.55 17.85
CA ARG A 504 -25.04 8.75 17.90
C ARG A 504 -25.12 9.46 16.54
N THR A 505 -24.62 8.85 15.48
CA THR A 505 -24.69 9.42 14.14
C THR A 505 -26.14 9.55 13.69
N THR A 506 -26.44 10.64 12.99
CA THR A 506 -27.74 10.93 12.38
C THR A 506 -27.92 10.17 11.07
N HIS A 507 -26.81 9.73 10.47
CA HIS A 507 -26.79 8.92 9.26
C HIS A 507 -27.06 7.45 9.58
N ILE A 508 -28.30 7.00 9.37
CA ILE A 508 -28.62 5.58 9.31
C ILE A 508 -27.78 4.97 8.19
N ASP A 509 -26.96 3.97 8.53
CA ASP A 509 -26.22 3.16 7.54
C ASP A 509 -27.23 2.53 6.56
N ARG A 510 -27.38 3.15 5.40
CA ARG A 510 -28.18 2.62 4.30
C ARG A 510 -27.26 1.71 3.51
N CYS A 511 -27.38 0.40 3.72
CA CYS A 511 -26.64 -0.64 2.99
C CYS A 511 -27.38 -1.14 1.74
N GLY A 512 -28.38 -0.41 1.25
CA GLY A 512 -29.30 -0.88 0.21
C GLY A 512 -28.63 -1.32 -1.10
N LEU A 513 -27.57 -0.64 -1.55
CA LEU A 513 -26.80 -1.05 -2.75
C LEU A 513 -26.05 -2.34 -2.50
N ARG A 514 -25.36 -2.45 -1.36
CA ARG A 514 -24.64 -3.66 -0.97
C ARG A 514 -25.60 -4.84 -0.79
N GLU A 515 -26.71 -4.66 -0.10
CA GLU A 515 -27.73 -5.68 0.10
C GLU A 515 -28.33 -6.13 -1.22
N ALA A 516 -28.69 -5.19 -2.11
CA ALA A 516 -29.21 -5.51 -3.44
C ALA A 516 -28.16 -6.28 -4.27
N TYR A 517 -26.89 -5.91 -4.18
CA TYR A 517 -25.81 -6.59 -4.87
C TYR A 517 -25.59 -8.02 -4.33
N LEU A 518 -25.51 -8.19 -3.01
CA LEU A 518 -25.34 -9.49 -2.37
C LEU A 518 -26.55 -10.40 -2.61
N LYS A 519 -27.76 -9.84 -2.70
CA LYS A 519 -28.96 -10.60 -3.09
C LYS A 519 -28.85 -11.14 -4.52
N LYS A 520 -28.31 -10.35 -5.45
CA LYS A 520 -28.06 -10.79 -6.84
C LYS A 520 -26.81 -11.68 -6.96
N ASN A 521 -25.85 -11.56 -6.05
CA ASN A 521 -24.56 -12.25 -6.06
C ASN A 521 -24.22 -12.82 -4.67
N PRO A 522 -24.90 -13.88 -4.21
CA PRO A 522 -24.73 -14.40 -2.85
C PRO A 522 -23.30 -14.90 -2.58
N ASP A 523 -22.58 -15.33 -3.63
CA ASP A 523 -21.18 -15.75 -3.53
C ASP A 523 -20.20 -14.60 -3.23
N ALA A 524 -20.61 -13.35 -3.45
CA ALA A 524 -19.78 -12.19 -3.13
C ALA A 524 -19.66 -11.95 -1.62
N ALA A 525 -20.58 -12.49 -0.81
CA ALA A 525 -20.51 -12.45 0.65
C ALA A 525 -19.54 -13.49 1.24
N LEU A 526 -19.14 -14.49 0.45
CA LEU A 526 -18.34 -15.61 0.93
C LEU A 526 -16.86 -15.24 1.08
N SER A 527 -16.25 -15.69 2.16
CA SER A 527 -14.81 -15.63 2.37
C SER A 527 -14.07 -16.40 1.26
N PRO A 528 -12.77 -16.12 1.02
CA PRO A 528 -11.97 -16.88 0.06
C PRO A 528 -11.98 -18.40 0.34
N GLU A 529 -12.06 -18.79 1.62
CA GLU A 529 -12.10 -20.19 2.05
C GLU A 529 -13.47 -20.82 1.77
N GLU A 530 -14.55 -20.11 2.06
CA GLU A 530 -15.92 -20.54 1.74
C GLU A 530 -16.13 -20.68 0.24
N ARG A 531 -15.57 -19.76 -0.56
CA ARG A 531 -15.57 -19.87 -2.02
C ARG A 531 -14.80 -21.10 -2.51
N ARG A 532 -13.63 -21.39 -1.93
CA ARG A 532 -12.86 -22.62 -2.26
C ARG A 532 -13.60 -23.90 -1.86
N ILE A 533 -14.28 -23.90 -0.71
CA ILE A 533 -15.07 -25.04 -0.25
C ILE A 533 -16.28 -25.23 -1.18
N ARG A 534 -17.01 -24.16 -1.49
CA ARG A 534 -18.17 -24.20 -2.39
C ARG A 534 -17.77 -24.57 -3.81
N SER A 535 -16.65 -24.09 -4.33
CA SER A 535 -16.13 -24.48 -5.66
C SER A 535 -15.67 -25.93 -5.71
N ARG A 536 -15.23 -26.51 -4.58
CA ARG A 536 -14.90 -27.94 -4.48
C ARG A 536 -16.16 -28.81 -4.35
N LEU A 537 -17.21 -28.30 -3.73
CA LEU A 537 -18.49 -29.00 -3.55
C LEU A 537 -19.41 -28.88 -4.78
N GLY A 538 -19.38 -27.75 -5.50
CA GLY A 538 -20.21 -27.46 -6.68
C GLY A 538 -19.83 -28.20 -7.96
N SER A 539 -18.70 -28.91 -7.98
CA SER A 539 -18.31 -29.79 -9.09
C SER A 539 -19.03 -31.16 -9.07
N SER A 540 -19.80 -31.43 -8.02
CA SER A 540 -20.45 -32.74 -7.78
C SER A 540 -21.89 -32.82 -8.31
N GLU A 541 -22.55 -31.69 -8.61
CA GLU A 541 -24.00 -31.66 -8.90
C GLU A 541 -24.35 -31.61 -10.40
N GLN A 542 -23.39 -31.75 -11.32
CA GLN A 542 -23.69 -31.89 -12.77
C GLN A 542 -23.71 -33.33 -13.29
N VAL A 543 -23.66 -34.34 -12.41
CA VAL A 543 -23.88 -35.74 -12.80
C VAL A 543 -25.07 -36.29 -12.04
N GLN A 544 -26.29 -35.98 -12.51
CA GLN A 544 -27.48 -36.85 -12.51
C GLN A 544 -28.75 -36.06 -12.86
N THR A 545 -28.91 -35.75 -14.15
CA THR A 545 -30.22 -35.79 -14.80
C THR A 545 -30.01 -36.26 -16.24
N ASN A 546 -30.06 -37.59 -16.40
CA ASN A 546 -30.49 -38.28 -17.62
C ASN A 546 -31.49 -39.35 -17.19
#